data_AF-A0A094ZE21-F1
#
_entry.id   AF-A0A094ZE21-F1
#
_cell.length_a   1.000
_cell.length_b   1.000
_cell.length_c   1.000
_cell.angle_alpha   90.00
_cell.angle_beta   90.00
_cell.angle_gamma   90.00
#
_symmetry.space_group_name_H-M   'P 1'
#
loop_
_entity.id
_entity.type
_entity.pdbx_description
1 polymer ?
#
loop_
_entity_poly.entity_id
_entity_poly.type
_entity_poly.pdbx_seq_one_letter_code
_entity_poly.pdbx_strand_id
1 'polypeptide(L)'
;VESNWKGIKEAITSTCHEVLGHKKHHHKEWITVDTLDKIQERRNKKAAINTSRTKTKKAKAQAEYTEINKQVKRSIRTDKRKYVEDLATTAEKAAREGNMRQLYDTTKKLSGNRRKPERPV
;
A
#
# COMPACT_ATOMS: atom_id res chain seq x y z
N VAL A 1 -29.00 -14.43 -18.64
CA VAL A 1 -27.67 -15.09 -18.72
C VAL A 1 -26.64 -14.36 -17.85
N GLU A 2 -26.54 -13.03 -17.96
CA GLU A 2 -25.60 -12.20 -17.18
C GLU A 2 -25.84 -12.23 -15.66
N SER A 3 -27.11 -12.27 -15.23
CA SER A 3 -27.50 -12.42 -13.82
C SER A 3 -27.09 -13.78 -13.22
N ASN A 4 -27.22 -14.85 -14.00
CA ASN A 4 -26.89 -16.20 -13.56
C ASN A 4 -25.36 -16.37 -13.38
N TRP A 5 -24.59 -15.78 -14.29
CA TRP A 5 -23.13 -15.75 -14.20
C TRP A 5 -22.64 -14.95 -12.98
N LYS A 6 -23.30 -13.83 -12.67
CA LYS A 6 -23.01 -13.04 -11.47
C LYS A 6 -23.24 -13.84 -10.19
N GLY A 7 -24.38 -14.54 -10.10
CA GLY A 7 -24.72 -15.37 -8.95
C GLY A 7 -23.72 -16.50 -8.70
N ILE A 8 -23.28 -17.20 -9.75
CA ILE A 8 -22.25 -18.26 -9.63
C ILE A 8 -20.93 -17.68 -9.12
N LYS A 9 -20.52 -16.53 -9.66
CA LYS A 9 -19.26 -15.87 -9.26
C LYS A 9 -19.32 -15.42 -7.79
N GLU A 10 -20.45 -14.88 -7.34
CA GLU A 10 -20.67 -14.47 -5.95
C GLU A 10 -20.70 -15.67 -4.98
N ALA A 11 -21.34 -16.77 -5.36
CA ALA A 11 -21.40 -17.99 -4.55
C ALA A 11 -20.01 -18.60 -4.35
N ILE A 12 -19.22 -18.73 -5.42
CA ILE A 12 -17.84 -19.24 -5.36
C ILE A 12 -16.95 -18.30 -4.54
N THR A 13 -17.06 -16.98 -4.77
CA THR A 13 -16.26 -16.00 -4.02
C THR A 13 -16.60 -16.02 -2.53
N SER A 14 -17.86 -16.21 -2.17
CA SER A 14 -18.31 -16.27 -0.77
C SER A 14 -17.80 -17.53 -0.07
N THR A 15 -17.93 -18.70 -0.70
CA THR A 15 -17.40 -19.96 -0.14
C THR A 15 -15.88 -19.94 0.01
N CYS A 16 -15.16 -19.37 -0.96
CA CYS A 16 -13.72 -19.17 -0.81
C CYS A 16 -13.35 -18.26 0.36
N HIS A 17 -14.09 -17.16 0.60
CA HIS A 17 -13.84 -16.28 1.74
C HIS A 17 -14.17 -16.94 3.09
N GLU A 18 -15.20 -17.76 3.16
CA GLU A 18 -15.60 -18.47 4.37
C GLU A 18 -14.58 -19.56 4.75
N VAL A 19 -14.14 -20.35 3.77
CA VAL A 19 -13.24 -21.49 4.00
C VAL A 19 -11.77 -21.05 4.13
N LEU A 20 -11.29 -20.19 3.24
CA LEU A 20 -9.87 -19.79 3.19
C LEU A 20 -9.59 -18.51 3.99
N GLY A 21 -10.63 -17.79 4.40
CA GLY A 21 -10.50 -16.47 4.99
C GLY A 21 -9.99 -15.42 4.00
N HIS A 22 -9.96 -14.17 4.43
CA HIS A 22 -9.29 -13.13 3.67
C HIS A 22 -7.79 -13.23 3.89
N LYS A 23 -7.00 -13.15 2.81
CA LYS A 23 -5.56 -12.98 2.92
C LYS A 23 -5.30 -11.74 3.78
N LYS A 24 -4.69 -11.93 4.95
CA LYS A 24 -4.29 -10.83 5.83
C LYS A 24 -3.21 -10.03 5.12
N HIS A 25 -3.64 -8.97 4.44
CA HIS A 25 -2.74 -7.95 3.95
C HIS A 25 -2.30 -7.16 5.16
N HIS A 26 -1.17 -7.56 5.75
CA HIS A 26 -0.45 -6.69 6.65
C HIS A 26 0.00 -5.49 5.82
N HIS A 27 -0.77 -4.41 5.90
CA HIS A 27 -0.28 -3.13 5.44
C HIS A 27 1.01 -2.85 6.20
N LYS A 28 1.99 -2.30 5.49
CA LYS A 28 3.21 -1.88 6.15
C LYS A 28 2.80 -0.85 7.19
N GLU A 29 3.26 -1.02 8.42
CA GLU A 29 2.89 -0.18 9.58
C GLU A 29 3.06 1.32 9.32
N TRP A 30 3.91 1.68 8.36
CA TRP A 30 4.20 3.07 8.00
C TRP A 30 3.22 3.72 7.04
N ILE A 31 2.31 3.00 6.40
CA ILE A 31 1.37 3.62 5.44
C ILE A 31 0.24 4.29 6.22
N THR A 32 0.07 5.60 6.03
CA THR A 32 -0.98 6.37 6.70
C THR A 32 -2.34 6.20 6.00
N VAL A 33 -3.42 6.48 6.75
CA VAL A 33 -4.80 6.45 6.24
C VAL A 33 -4.99 7.44 5.07
N ASP A 34 -4.45 8.66 5.20
CA ASP A 34 -4.48 9.67 4.12
C ASP A 34 -3.82 9.17 2.82
N THR A 35 -2.73 8.42 2.91
CA THR A 35 -2.11 7.79 1.73
C THR A 35 -3.00 6.69 1.14
N LEU A 36 -3.72 5.92 1.97
CA LEU A 36 -4.67 4.92 1.49
C LEU A 36 -5.85 5.56 0.75
N ASP A 37 -6.39 6.67 1.25
CA ASP A 37 -7.46 7.42 0.62
C ASP A 37 -7.04 7.93 -0.76
N LYS A 38 -5.84 8.50 -0.88
CA LYS A 38 -5.25 8.93 -2.16
C LYS A 38 -5.04 7.78 -3.14
N ILE A 39 -4.68 6.58 -2.65
CA ILE A 39 -4.58 5.38 -3.49
C ILE A 39 -5.95 4.99 -4.03
N GLN A 40 -7.00 5.12 -3.21
CA GLN A 40 -8.37 4.83 -3.62
C GLN A 40 -8.87 5.85 -4.65
N GLU A 41 -8.61 7.15 -4.45
CA GLU A 41 -8.89 8.18 -5.44
C GLU A 41 -8.21 7.91 -6.79
N ARG A 42 -6.93 7.50 -6.76
CA ARG A 42 -6.20 7.11 -7.97
C ARG A 42 -6.89 5.96 -8.71
N ARG A 43 -7.43 4.97 -7.98
CA ARG A 43 -8.18 3.85 -8.57
C ARG A 43 -9.47 4.34 -9.23
N ASN A 44 -10.20 5.25 -8.59
CA ASN A 44 -11.41 5.84 -9.14
C ASN A 44 -11.12 6.62 -10.44
N LYS A 45 -10.05 7.42 -10.48
CA LYS A 45 -9.61 8.10 -11.70
C LYS A 45 -9.20 7.11 -12.80
N LYS A 46 -8.57 5.98 -12.43
CA LYS A 46 -8.26 4.91 -13.39
C LYS A 46 -9.52 4.28 -13.98
N ALA A 47 -10.55 4.06 -13.16
CA ALA A 47 -11.83 3.56 -13.63
C ALA A 47 -12.50 4.53 -14.63
N ALA A 48 -12.46 5.84 -14.35
CA ALA A 48 -12.97 6.86 -15.26
C ALA A 48 -12.28 6.87 -16.64
N ILE A 49 -10.97 6.60 -16.68
CA ILE A 49 -10.24 6.42 -17.95
C ILE A 49 -10.75 5.21 -18.72
N ASN A 50 -10.96 4.09 -18.03
CA ASN A 50 -11.40 2.84 -18.65
C ASN A 50 -12.84 2.91 -19.18
N THR A 51 -13.72 3.69 -18.54
CA THR A 51 -15.12 3.87 -18.98
C THR A 51 -15.29 4.98 -20.03
N SER A 52 -14.28 5.80 -20.26
CA SER A 52 -14.38 6.93 -21.20
C SER A 52 -14.52 6.47 -22.66
N ARG A 53 -15.58 6.94 -23.33
CA ARG A 53 -15.93 6.56 -24.72
C ARG A 53 -15.28 7.44 -25.79
N THR A 54 -15.06 8.72 -25.50
CA THR A 54 -14.55 9.72 -26.46
C THR A 54 -13.10 10.08 -26.14
N LYS A 55 -12.25 10.29 -27.17
CA LYS A 55 -10.82 10.63 -27.02
C LYS A 55 -10.57 11.84 -26.10
N THR A 56 -11.39 12.88 -26.21
CA THR A 56 -11.26 14.11 -25.40
C THR A 56 -11.51 13.85 -23.91
N LYS A 57 -12.56 13.08 -23.57
CA LYS A 57 -12.86 12.70 -22.18
C LYS A 57 -11.75 11.82 -21.59
N LYS A 58 -11.21 10.91 -22.40
CA LYS A 58 -10.08 10.06 -22.01
C LYS A 58 -8.82 10.87 -21.72
N ALA A 59 -8.50 11.86 -22.56
CA ALA A 59 -7.35 12.75 -22.35
C ALA A 59 -7.46 13.55 -21.05
N LYS A 60 -8.65 14.12 -20.76
CA LYS A 60 -8.90 14.84 -19.49
C LYS A 60 -8.73 13.92 -18.27
N ALA A 61 -9.37 12.75 -18.28
CA ALA A 61 -9.25 11.79 -17.18
C ALA A 61 -7.81 11.28 -17.00
N GLN A 62 -7.05 11.14 -18.09
CA GLN A 62 -5.64 10.76 -18.06
C GLN A 62 -4.77 11.84 -17.42
N ALA A 63 -5.05 13.12 -17.67
CA ALA A 63 -4.34 14.23 -17.03
C ALA A 63 -4.58 14.23 -15.51
N GLU A 64 -5.83 14.09 -15.08
CA GLU A 64 -6.20 14.00 -13.65
C GLU A 64 -5.54 12.81 -12.96
N TYR A 65 -5.58 11.62 -13.57
CA TYR A 65 -4.91 10.43 -13.04
C TYR A 65 -3.40 10.65 -12.87
N THR A 66 -2.77 11.35 -13.81
CA THR A 66 -1.33 11.60 -13.78
C THR A 66 -0.96 12.46 -12.57
N GLU A 67 -1.76 13.47 -12.26
CA GLU A 67 -1.53 14.34 -11.09
C GLU A 67 -1.74 13.59 -9.78
N ILE A 68 -2.85 12.88 -9.61
CA ILE A 68 -3.11 12.06 -8.42
C ILE A 68 -2.02 10.98 -8.25
N ASN A 69 -1.57 10.35 -9.33
CA ASN A 69 -0.50 9.36 -9.25
C ASN A 69 0.84 9.96 -8.78
N LYS A 70 1.16 11.22 -9.13
CA LYS A 70 2.33 11.92 -8.58
C LYS A 70 2.15 12.17 -7.08
N GLN A 71 0.97 12.61 -6.65
CA GLN A 71 0.68 12.86 -5.24
C GLN A 71 0.75 11.58 -4.39
N VAL A 72 0.20 10.47 -4.89
CA VAL A 72 0.35 9.14 -4.25
C VAL A 72 1.82 8.75 -4.13
N LYS A 73 2.64 8.94 -5.17
CA LYS A 73 4.08 8.64 -5.09
C LYS A 73 4.81 9.54 -4.10
N ARG A 74 4.39 10.80 -3.91
CA ARG A 74 4.97 11.72 -2.93
C ARG A 74 4.59 11.33 -1.51
N SER A 75 3.31 11.12 -1.24
CA SER A 75 2.80 10.71 0.09
C SER A 75 3.44 9.41 0.58
N ILE A 76 3.51 8.38 -0.27
CA ILE A 76 4.19 7.10 0.06
C ILE A 76 5.66 7.33 0.47
N ARG A 77 6.37 8.25 -0.18
CA ARG A 77 7.77 8.56 0.19
C ARG A 77 7.85 9.31 1.51
N THR A 78 6.94 10.26 1.73
CA THR A 78 6.85 11.03 2.98
C THR A 78 6.53 10.12 4.17
N ASP A 79 5.53 9.26 4.04
CA ASP A 79 5.13 8.30 5.07
C ASP A 79 6.29 7.38 5.46
N LYS A 80 7.00 6.84 4.46
CA LYS A 80 8.17 6.01 4.71
C LYS A 80 9.28 6.79 5.43
N ARG A 81 9.51 8.05 5.05
CA ARG A 81 10.55 8.88 5.68
C ARG A 81 10.20 9.16 7.14
N LYS A 82 8.97 9.59 7.43
CA LYS A 82 8.48 9.83 8.79
C LYS A 82 8.65 8.60 9.67
N TYR A 83 8.21 7.43 9.20
CA TYR A 83 8.38 6.19 9.95
C TYR A 83 9.85 5.85 10.26
N VAL A 84 10.76 6.09 9.32
CA VAL A 84 12.19 5.87 9.56
C VAL A 84 12.75 6.87 10.57
N GLU A 85 12.33 8.14 10.49
CA GLU A 85 12.68 9.19 11.47
C GLU A 85 12.16 8.86 12.87
N ASP A 86 10.91 8.40 13.00
CA ASP A 86 10.31 7.99 14.27
C ASP A 86 11.04 6.77 14.89
N LEU A 87 11.45 5.80 14.06
CA LEU A 87 12.26 4.68 14.52
C LEU A 87 13.66 5.13 14.99
N ALA A 88 14.28 6.06 14.27
CA ALA A 88 15.61 6.57 14.61
C ALA A 88 15.59 7.36 15.93
N THR A 89 14.61 8.25 16.10
CA THR A 89 14.41 9.00 17.35
C THR A 89 14.10 8.09 18.54
N THR A 90 13.31 7.03 18.33
CA THR A 90 13.06 6.01 19.35
C THR A 90 14.34 5.25 19.73
N ALA A 91 15.16 4.88 18.75
CA ALA A 91 16.44 4.22 19.00
C ALA A 91 17.40 5.13 19.79
N GLU A 92 17.49 6.41 19.43
CA GLU A 92 18.31 7.39 20.13
C GLU A 92 17.88 7.55 21.60
N LYS A 93 16.57 7.67 21.85
CA LYS A 93 16.02 7.74 23.21
C LYS A 93 16.36 6.49 24.02
N ALA A 94 16.18 5.30 23.45
CA ALA A 94 16.51 4.04 24.11
C ALA A 94 18.00 3.94 24.46
N ALA A 95 18.90 4.45 23.60
CA ALA A 95 20.33 4.51 23.90
C ALA A 95 20.62 5.42 25.10
N ARG A 96 20.00 6.61 25.14
CA ARG A 96 20.17 7.57 26.25
C ARG A 96 19.67 7.02 27.59
N GLU A 97 18.58 6.25 27.57
CA GLU A 97 17.97 5.63 28.75
C GLU A 97 18.64 4.31 29.16
N GLY A 98 19.59 3.79 28.38
CA GLY A 98 20.23 2.50 28.62
C GLY A 98 19.33 1.28 28.33
N ASN A 99 18.21 1.45 27.62
CA ASN A 99 17.30 0.37 27.26
C ASN A 99 17.82 -0.42 26.04
N MET A 100 18.78 -1.30 26.30
CA MET A 100 19.47 -2.07 25.24
C MET A 100 18.55 -2.99 24.44
N ARG A 101 17.48 -3.53 25.06
CA ARG A 101 16.52 -4.39 24.37
C ARG A 101 15.76 -3.62 23.29
N GLN A 102 15.20 -2.46 23.65
CA GLN A 102 14.49 -1.61 22.68
C GLN A 102 15.41 -1.10 21.58
N LEU A 103 16.64 -0.69 21.93
CA LEU A 103 17.65 -0.26 20.97
C LEU A 103 17.95 -1.34 19.93
N TYR A 104 18.13 -2.59 20.36
CA TYR A 104 18.39 -3.71 19.46
C TYR A 104 17.20 -3.97 18.53
N ASP A 105 15.98 -4.02 19.08
CA ASP A 105 14.78 -4.29 18.30
C ASP A 105 14.49 -3.21 17.25
N THR A 106 14.66 -1.92 17.58
CA THR A 106 14.46 -0.81 16.62
C THR A 106 15.55 -0.80 15.54
N THR A 107 16.81 -1.04 15.91
CA THR A 107 17.92 -1.11 14.96
C THR A 107 17.77 -2.30 14.01
N LYS A 108 17.27 -3.43 14.51
CA LYS A 108 16.90 -4.60 13.70
C LYS A 108 15.75 -4.29 12.72
N LYS A 109 14.75 -3.51 13.14
CA LYS A 109 13.68 -3.03 12.25
C LYS A 109 14.22 -2.06 11.17
N LEU A 110 15.13 -1.16 11.51
CA LEU A 110 15.73 -0.18 10.58
C LEU A 110 16.65 -0.81 9.54
N SER A 111 17.51 -1.74 9.96
CA SER A 111 18.48 -2.39 9.07
C SER A 111 17.80 -3.27 8.00
N GLY A 112 16.59 -3.73 8.28
CA GLY A 112 15.80 -4.59 7.40
C GLY A 112 16.45 -5.97 7.20
N ASN A 113 15.66 -6.97 6.82
CA ASN A 113 16.23 -8.24 6.41
C ASN A 113 16.99 -8.06 5.08
N ARG A 114 18.31 -7.88 5.15
CA ARG A 114 19.22 -8.02 3.99
C ARG A 114 19.27 -9.50 3.60
N ARG A 115 18.19 -10.06 3.05
CA ARG A 115 18.29 -11.30 2.27
C ARG A 115 19.06 -10.95 1.02
N LYS A 116 20.25 -11.54 0.86
CA LYS A 116 20.96 -11.52 -0.42
C LYS A 116 19.98 -12.07 -1.48
N PRO A 117 19.86 -11.46 -2.67
CA PRO A 117 19.12 -12.10 -3.75
C PRO A 117 19.77 -13.47 -4.00
N GLU A 118 18.98 -14.54 -3.98
CA GLU A 118 19.39 -15.84 -4.48
C GLU A 118 19.85 -15.62 -5.93
N ARG A 119 21.13 -15.92 -6.19
CA ARG A 119 21.66 -15.87 -7.56
C ARG A 119 20.91 -16.93 -8.37
N PRO A 120 20.38 -16.62 -9.56
CA PRO A 120 19.92 -17.65 -10.46
C PRO A 120 21.11 -18.52 -10.85
N VAL A 121 20.90 -19.84 -10.88
CA VAL A 121 21.82 -20.81 -11.50
C VAL A 121 21.76 -20.62 -13.01
#